data_AF-A0AA38IU87-F1
#
_entry.id   AF-A0AA38IU87-F1
#
_cell.length_a   1.000
_cell.length_b   1.000
_cell.length_c   1.000
_cell.angle_alpha   90.00
_cell.angle_beta   90.00
_cell.angle_gamma   90.00
#
_symmetry.space_group_name_H-M   'P 1'
#
loop_
_entity.id
_entity.type
_entity.pdbx_description
1 polymer ?
#
loop_
_entity_poly.entity_id
_entity_poly.type
_entity_poly.pdbx_seq_one_letter_code
_entity_poly.pdbx_strand_id
1 'polypeptide(L)'
;MRAHEKSLRKFYDLTGKGSIGWKASAEIIGAPDLHVRAGSTLRLVCTILHSTETPLYVFWYHDQRMINHDAGVKVTIDRSTSVLQLQDADTTHSGNYTCDPANAVPAYINVHVLNATEEENPAAMLHASSSGVSTALFMTIILIVAIHVTLSLNS
;
A
#
# COMPACT_ATOMS: atom_id res chain seq x y z
N MET A 1 16.29 39.18 -30.68
CA MET A 1 16.12 37.77 -30.29
C MET A 1 15.09 37.60 -29.16
N ARG A 2 13.82 38.01 -29.35
CA ARG A 2 12.71 37.79 -28.37
C ARG A 2 11.34 37.47 -29.00
N ALA A 3 11.29 37.30 -30.33
CA ALA A 3 10.02 37.11 -31.06
C ALA A 3 9.75 35.66 -31.49
N HIS A 4 10.75 34.76 -31.41
CA HIS A 4 10.62 33.38 -31.93
C HIS A 4 10.09 32.37 -30.89
N GLU A 5 10.20 32.67 -29.59
CA GLU A 5 9.82 31.75 -28.51
C GLU A 5 8.31 31.73 -28.23
N LYS A 6 7.56 32.74 -28.69
CA LYS A 6 6.09 32.77 -28.56
C LYS A 6 5.35 31.89 -29.56
N SER A 7 6.04 31.31 -30.56
CA SER A 7 5.41 30.52 -31.62
C SER A 7 5.06 29.08 -31.17
N LEU A 8 5.80 28.51 -30.22
CA LEU A 8 5.60 27.11 -29.81
C LEU A 8 4.44 26.87 -28.84
N ARG A 9 3.89 27.90 -28.19
CA ARG A 9 2.73 27.76 -27.28
C ARG A 9 1.38 27.71 -28.00
N LYS A 10 1.35 27.92 -29.32
CA LYS A 10 0.11 27.99 -30.10
C LYS A 10 -0.29 26.69 -30.81
N PHE A 11 0.45 25.60 -30.62
CA PHE A 11 0.15 24.31 -31.26
C PHE A 11 -0.85 23.40 -30.51
N TYR A 12 -1.43 23.88 -29.40
CA TYR A 12 -2.56 23.25 -28.70
C TYR A 12 -3.72 24.25 -28.64
N ASP A 13 -4.96 24.03 -29.08
CA ASP A 13 -5.64 23.05 -29.94
C ASP A 13 -6.83 23.82 -30.55
N LEU A 14 -7.24 23.53 -31.79
CA LEU A 14 -8.52 24.02 -32.34
C LEU A 14 -9.57 22.93 -32.57
N THR A 15 -9.26 21.63 -32.67
CA THR A 15 -10.30 20.57 -32.83
C THR A 15 -9.77 19.12 -32.70
N GLY A 16 -9.18 18.73 -31.58
CA GLY A 16 -9.42 17.37 -31.05
C GLY A 16 -8.30 16.32 -31.17
N LYS A 17 -7.86 15.91 -29.98
CA LYS A 17 -7.12 14.68 -29.58
C LYS A 17 -5.61 14.66 -29.80
N GLY A 18 -4.91 14.95 -28.71
CA GLY A 18 -3.49 14.65 -28.49
C GLY A 18 -2.86 15.37 -27.30
N SER A 19 -3.53 15.48 -26.14
CA SER A 19 -2.95 16.09 -24.93
C SER A 19 -2.12 15.08 -24.14
N ILE A 20 -0.82 14.99 -24.44
CA ILE A 20 0.16 14.53 -23.44
C ILE A 20 0.32 15.69 -22.47
N GLY A 21 -0.48 15.64 -21.40
CA GLY A 21 -0.76 16.76 -20.50
C GLY A 21 0.38 17.07 -19.55
N TRP A 22 0.95 18.28 -19.68
CA TRP A 22 1.87 18.86 -18.70
C TRP A 22 1.11 19.48 -17.52
N LYS A 23 0.36 18.67 -16.77
CA LYS A 23 -0.30 19.12 -15.54
C LYS A 23 0.37 18.46 -14.34
N ALA A 24 0.83 19.26 -13.39
CA ALA A 24 1.37 18.75 -12.13
C ALA A 24 0.31 17.90 -11.41
N SER A 25 0.75 16.79 -10.81
CA SER A 25 -0.13 15.81 -10.17
C SER A 25 0.50 15.28 -8.89
N ALA A 26 -0.31 14.96 -7.90
CA ALA A 26 0.10 14.25 -6.70
C ALA A 26 0.06 12.73 -6.94
N GLU A 27 0.89 12.00 -6.21
CA GLU A 27 0.83 10.55 -6.07
C GLU A 27 1.10 10.17 -4.62
N ILE A 28 0.26 9.33 -4.02
CA ILE A 28 0.47 8.81 -2.68
C ILE A 28 1.12 7.42 -2.77
N ILE A 29 2.25 7.24 -2.10
CA ILE A 29 2.97 5.97 -2.08
C ILE A 29 2.09 4.90 -1.42
N GLY A 30 1.87 3.78 -2.11
CA GLY A 30 1.08 2.65 -1.62
C GLY A 30 -0.41 2.70 -1.99
N ALA A 31 -0.86 3.70 -2.75
CA ALA A 31 -2.23 3.73 -3.28
C ALA A 31 -2.51 2.52 -4.21
N PRO A 32 -3.78 2.04 -4.30
CA PRO A 32 -4.99 2.65 -3.77
C PRO A 32 -5.33 2.30 -2.31
N ASP A 33 -4.74 1.25 -1.75
CA ASP A 33 -5.11 0.71 -0.43
C ASP A 33 -3.88 0.44 0.44
N LEU A 34 -3.90 0.92 1.67
CA LEU A 34 -2.88 0.68 2.69
C LEU A 34 -3.50 0.00 3.91
N HIS A 35 -2.90 -1.10 4.35
CA HIS A 35 -3.27 -1.78 5.59
C HIS A 35 -2.21 -1.52 6.66
N VAL A 36 -2.62 -1.09 7.84
CA VAL A 36 -1.73 -0.84 8.99
C VAL A 36 -2.29 -1.46 10.24
N ARG A 37 -1.43 -1.71 11.23
CA ARG A 37 -1.84 -2.29 12.52
C ARG A 37 -2.33 -1.20 13.47
N ALA A 38 -3.32 -1.53 14.28
CA ALA A 38 -3.67 -0.75 15.44
C ALA A 38 -2.44 -0.57 16.37
N GLY A 39 -2.26 0.62 16.92
CA GLY A 39 -1.09 1.02 17.71
C GLY A 39 0.17 1.33 16.90
N SER A 40 0.17 1.15 15.57
CA SER A 40 1.31 1.51 14.72
C SER A 40 1.28 2.98 14.30
N THR A 41 2.39 3.48 13.73
CA THR A 41 2.43 4.81 13.15
C THR A 41 1.91 4.79 11.71
N LEU A 42 0.82 5.51 11.44
CA LEU A 42 0.37 5.79 10.09
C LEU A 42 1.26 6.87 9.47
N ARG A 43 1.90 6.55 8.34
CA ARG A 43 2.76 7.47 7.60
C ARG A 43 2.40 7.47 6.12
N LEU A 44 1.78 8.54 5.65
CA LEU A 44 1.43 8.73 4.24
C LEU A 44 2.42 9.68 3.59
N VAL A 45 2.88 9.34 2.38
CA VAL A 45 3.83 10.14 1.60
C VAL A 45 3.18 10.50 0.28
N CYS A 46 3.01 11.78 0.06
CA CYS A 46 2.49 12.36 -1.16
C CYS A 46 3.61 13.05 -1.95
N THR A 47 3.84 12.64 -3.18
CA THR A 47 4.83 13.22 -4.09
C THR A 47 4.13 14.04 -5.16
N ILE A 48 4.54 15.30 -5.36
CA ILE A 48 4.09 16.15 -6.46
C ILE A 48 5.00 15.95 -7.67
N LEU A 49 4.45 15.40 -8.75
CA LEU A 49 5.10 15.19 -10.03
C LEU A 49 4.82 16.35 -10.99
N HIS A 50 5.76 16.57 -11.91
CA HIS A 50 5.65 17.54 -13.01
C HIS A 50 5.38 18.99 -12.56
N SER A 51 5.68 19.33 -11.30
CA SER A 51 5.65 20.71 -10.81
C SER A 51 7.01 21.38 -11.00
N THR A 52 7.01 22.59 -11.55
CA THR A 52 8.19 23.46 -11.66
C THR A 52 8.40 24.32 -10.41
N GLU A 53 7.42 24.35 -9.52
CA GLU A 53 7.41 25.16 -8.30
C GLU A 53 7.14 24.29 -7.07
N THR A 54 7.75 24.63 -5.94
CA THR A 54 7.42 24.00 -4.66
C THR A 54 6.02 24.45 -4.24
N PRO A 55 5.13 23.52 -3.81
CA PRO A 55 3.80 23.91 -3.37
C PRO A 55 3.89 24.81 -2.13
N LEU A 56 3.17 25.93 -2.16
CA LEU A 56 3.04 26.81 -0.99
C LEU A 56 2.31 26.12 0.17
N TYR A 57 1.39 25.21 -0.16
CA TYR A 57 0.64 24.42 0.81
C TYR A 57 0.18 23.09 0.20
N VAL A 58 -0.01 22.09 1.07
CA VAL A 58 -0.63 20.79 0.74
C VAL A 58 -1.68 20.48 1.79
N PHE A 59 -2.96 20.41 1.39
CA PHE A 59 -4.06 20.02 2.27
C PHE A 59 -4.14 18.49 2.33
N TRP A 60 -4.34 18.00 3.54
CA TRP A 60 -4.65 16.61 3.82
C TRP A 60 -6.09 16.53 4.32
N TYR A 61 -6.86 15.65 3.71
CA TYR A 61 -8.23 15.36 4.11
C TYR A 61 -8.34 13.90 4.56
N HIS A 62 -9.17 13.66 5.57
CA HIS A 62 -9.68 12.35 5.94
C HIS A 62 -11.20 12.39 5.84
N ASP A 63 -11.76 11.55 4.97
CA ASP A 63 -13.20 11.47 4.68
C ASP A 63 -13.84 12.86 4.42
N GLN A 64 -13.16 13.68 3.61
CA GLN A 64 -13.54 15.05 3.19
C GLN A 64 -13.33 16.15 4.25
N ARG A 65 -12.88 15.83 5.45
CA ARG A 65 -12.53 16.83 6.47
C ARG A 65 -11.02 17.11 6.45
N MET A 66 -10.64 18.39 6.44
CA MET A 66 -9.23 18.78 6.53
C MET A 66 -8.66 18.43 7.91
N ILE A 67 -7.48 17.81 7.94
CA ILE A 67 -6.85 17.28 9.17
C ILE A 67 -5.43 17.81 9.45
N ASN A 68 -4.92 18.76 8.65
CA ASN A 68 -3.55 19.28 8.78
C ASN A 68 -3.19 19.80 10.18
N HIS A 69 -4.19 20.19 10.98
CA HIS A 69 -4.05 20.81 12.30
C HIS A 69 -4.70 20.00 13.42
N ASP A 70 -5.14 18.77 13.14
CA ASP A 70 -5.72 17.90 14.15
C ASP A 70 -4.69 17.49 15.21
N ALA A 71 -5.17 17.27 16.44
CA ALA A 71 -4.32 16.74 17.50
C ALA A 71 -3.78 15.36 17.09
N GLY A 72 -2.46 15.16 17.23
CA GLY A 72 -1.79 13.91 16.86
C GLY A 72 -1.40 13.79 15.38
N VAL A 73 -1.88 14.69 14.51
CA VAL A 73 -1.47 14.75 13.10
C VAL A 73 -0.30 15.69 12.93
N LYS A 74 0.77 15.21 12.30
CA LYS A 74 1.93 16.02 11.90
C LYS A 74 2.08 15.99 10.39
N VAL A 75 2.00 17.16 9.77
CA VAL A 75 2.27 17.34 8.34
C VAL A 75 3.62 18.03 8.15
N THR A 76 4.47 17.44 7.32
CA THR A 76 5.75 18.03 6.90
C THR A 76 5.74 18.21 5.39
N ILE A 77 6.13 19.39 4.90
CA ILE A 77 6.25 19.68 3.48
C ILE A 77 7.73 19.90 3.16
N ASP A 78 8.21 19.24 2.11
CA ASP A 78 9.50 19.43 1.48
C ASP A 78 9.31 19.65 -0.02
N ARG A 79 10.34 20.13 -0.73
CA ARG A 79 10.37 20.59 -2.15
C ARG A 79 9.23 20.12 -3.06
N SER A 80 8.99 18.82 -3.12
CA SER A 80 7.94 18.19 -3.94
C SER A 80 7.21 17.08 -3.19
N THR A 81 7.25 17.09 -1.86
CA THR A 81 6.74 15.98 -1.03
C THR A 81 5.99 16.53 0.17
N SER A 82 4.84 15.95 0.48
CA SER A 82 4.15 16.15 1.75
C SER A 82 4.03 14.83 2.48
N VAL A 83 4.36 14.82 3.77
CA VAL A 83 4.30 13.65 4.62
C VAL A 83 3.32 13.91 5.75
N LEU A 84 2.29 13.08 5.85
CA LEU A 84 1.39 13.02 6.99
C LEU A 84 1.82 11.89 7.92
N GLN A 85 1.93 12.17 9.22
CA GLN A 85 2.23 11.19 10.26
C GLN A 85 1.21 11.28 11.39
N LEU A 86 0.75 10.13 11.85
CA LEU A 86 -0.12 9.96 13.01
C LEU A 86 0.38 8.74 13.80
N GLN A 87 0.64 8.93 15.10
CA GLN A 87 1.07 7.84 15.99
C GLN A 87 -0.15 7.09 16.54
N ASP A 88 0.07 5.87 17.04
CA ASP A 88 -0.95 5.07 17.72
C ASP A 88 -2.27 4.95 16.94
N ALA A 89 -2.16 4.60 15.66
CA ALA A 89 -3.32 4.48 14.78
C ALA A 89 -4.36 3.48 15.34
N ASP A 90 -5.63 3.79 15.20
CA ASP A 90 -6.74 2.93 15.60
C ASP A 90 -7.78 2.84 14.46
N THR A 91 -8.85 2.06 14.69
CA THR A 91 -9.87 1.82 13.66
C THR A 91 -10.59 3.10 13.19
N THR A 92 -10.65 4.16 14.00
CA THR A 92 -11.26 5.45 13.63
C THR A 92 -10.42 6.23 12.62
N HIS A 93 -9.13 5.89 12.50
CA HIS A 93 -8.22 6.46 11.51
C HIS A 93 -8.32 5.75 10.14
N SER A 94 -9.15 4.72 10.00
CA SER A 94 -9.46 4.12 8.70
C SER A 94 -10.28 5.08 7.85
N GLY A 95 -10.15 5.02 6.53
CA GLY A 95 -10.94 5.85 5.61
C GLY A 95 -10.14 6.37 4.44
N ASN A 96 -10.73 7.31 3.71
CA ASN A 96 -10.10 7.91 2.53
C ASN A 96 -9.24 9.10 2.92
N TYR A 97 -7.94 9.02 2.62
CA TYR A 97 -7.01 10.12 2.77
C TYR A 97 -6.74 10.75 1.42
N THR A 98 -6.94 12.06 1.31
CA THR A 98 -6.65 12.84 0.09
C THR A 98 -5.53 13.83 0.36
N CYS A 99 -4.52 13.83 -0.51
CA CYS A 99 -3.48 14.84 -0.61
C CYS A 99 -3.83 15.81 -1.74
N ASP A 100 -4.00 17.10 -1.39
CA ASP A 100 -4.43 18.15 -2.31
C ASP A 100 -3.45 19.34 -2.30
N PRO A 101 -2.43 19.33 -3.19
CA PRO A 101 -1.49 20.44 -3.33
C PRO A 101 -2.10 21.62 -4.09
N ALA A 102 -1.76 22.85 -3.69
CA ALA A 102 -2.35 24.07 -4.26
C ALA A 102 -2.29 24.22 -5.79
N ASN A 103 -1.28 23.63 -6.45
CA ASN A 103 -1.02 23.77 -7.89
C ASN A 103 -0.94 22.41 -8.63
N ALA A 104 -1.51 21.34 -8.08
CA ALA A 104 -1.45 20.02 -8.69
C ALA A 104 -2.81 19.30 -8.65
N VAL A 105 -2.97 18.28 -9.48
CA VAL A 105 -4.11 17.34 -9.37
C VAL A 105 -3.96 16.55 -8.06
N PRO A 106 -5.02 16.42 -7.23
CA PRO A 106 -4.96 15.67 -5.98
C PRO A 106 -4.85 14.16 -6.19
N ALA A 107 -4.40 13.46 -5.16
CA ALA A 107 -4.37 12.00 -5.10
C ALA A 107 -4.98 11.50 -3.79
N TYR A 108 -5.45 10.25 -3.80
CA TYR A 108 -6.08 9.64 -2.63
C TYR A 108 -5.60 8.21 -2.40
N ILE A 109 -5.79 7.75 -1.16
CA ILE A 109 -5.53 6.39 -0.70
C ILE A 109 -6.59 6.00 0.32
N ASN A 110 -7.00 4.73 0.33
CA ASN A 110 -7.85 4.18 1.38
C ASN A 110 -6.97 3.49 2.41
N VAL A 111 -7.11 3.86 3.67
CA VAL A 111 -6.37 3.27 4.79
C VAL A 111 -7.30 2.35 5.57
N HIS A 112 -6.83 1.14 5.86
CA HIS A 112 -7.51 0.14 6.66
C HIS A 112 -6.66 -0.17 7.89
N VAL A 113 -7.13 0.20 9.08
CA VAL A 113 -6.44 -0.11 10.33
C VAL A 113 -6.98 -1.41 10.91
N LEU A 114 -6.12 -2.42 10.98
CA LEU A 114 -6.44 -3.77 11.44
C LEU A 114 -6.18 -3.89 12.95
N ASN A 115 -7.15 -4.40 13.70
CA ASN A 115 -6.94 -4.71 15.11
C ASN A 115 -5.86 -5.79 15.26
N ALA A 116 -5.00 -5.68 16.28
CA ALA A 116 -3.90 -6.61 16.52
C ALA A 116 -4.35 -8.08 16.70
N THR A 117 -5.63 -8.33 16.96
CA THR A 117 -6.22 -9.66 17.07
C THR A 117 -6.51 -10.34 15.73
N GLU A 118 -6.51 -9.60 14.61
CA GLU A 118 -6.84 -10.15 13.28
C GLU A 118 -5.59 -10.59 12.49
N GLU A 119 -4.39 -10.41 13.06
CA GLU A 119 -3.13 -10.74 12.40
C GLU A 119 -2.61 -12.15 12.64
N GLU A 120 -3.37 -12.97 13.34
CA GLU A 120 -3.16 -14.41 13.37
C GLU A 120 -4.26 -15.11 12.57
N ASN A 121 -4.32 -14.84 11.26
CA ASN A 121 -4.88 -15.84 10.35
C ASN A 121 -3.95 -16.18 9.19
N PRO A 122 -2.82 -16.87 9.45
CA PRO A 122 -2.06 -17.56 8.40
C PRO A 122 -2.80 -18.78 7.80
N ALA A 123 -4.13 -18.90 7.88
CA ALA A 123 -4.89 -20.04 7.36
C ALA A 123 -4.96 -20.12 5.81
N ALA A 124 -4.08 -19.45 5.09
CA ALA A 124 -3.81 -19.73 3.68
C ALA A 124 -2.53 -20.55 3.45
N MET A 125 -1.80 -20.96 4.50
CA MET A 125 -0.80 -22.01 4.38
C MET A 125 -1.48 -23.37 4.54
N LEU A 126 -2.06 -23.85 3.44
CA LEU A 126 -2.47 -25.23 3.17
C LEU A 126 -2.15 -26.21 4.31
N HIS A 127 -3.12 -26.43 5.21
CA HIS A 127 -3.23 -27.74 5.85
C HIS A 127 -3.48 -28.72 4.69
N ALA A 128 -2.40 -29.30 4.16
CA ALA A 128 -2.52 -30.60 3.54
C ALA A 128 -3.19 -31.46 4.61
N SER A 129 -4.46 -31.80 4.37
CA SER A 129 -5.20 -32.74 5.19
C SER A 129 -4.35 -33.99 5.30
N SER A 130 -3.62 -34.14 6.41
CA SER A 130 -3.11 -35.42 6.83
C SER A 130 -4.32 -36.22 7.28
N SER A 131 -5.09 -36.70 6.30
CA SER A 131 -5.89 -37.89 6.48
C SER A 131 -4.97 -38.90 7.17
N GLY A 132 -5.30 -39.27 8.41
CA GLY A 132 -4.56 -40.20 9.26
C GLY A 132 -4.58 -41.62 8.69
N VAL A 133 -4.11 -41.76 7.46
CA VAL A 133 -4.08 -42.95 6.64
C VAL A 133 -2.67 -43.02 6.03
N SER A 134 -1.64 -43.10 6.87
CA SER A 134 -0.36 -43.68 6.44
C SER A 134 0.69 -43.90 7.53
N THR A 135 0.49 -43.59 8.81
CA THR A 135 1.50 -44.02 9.81
C THR A 135 1.34 -45.51 10.13
N ALA A 136 0.10 -45.98 10.28
CA ALA A 136 -0.20 -47.39 10.55
C ALA A 136 0.24 -48.32 9.40
N LEU A 137 0.04 -47.94 8.14
CA LEU A 137 0.43 -48.75 6.97
C LEU A 137 1.95 -48.84 6.81
N PHE A 138 2.68 -47.75 7.06
CA PHE A 138 4.13 -47.79 7.05
C PHE A 138 4.69 -48.65 8.19
N MET A 139 4.10 -48.57 9.39
CA MET A 139 4.52 -49.40 10.52
C MET A 139 4.24 -50.89 10.29
N THR A 140 3.12 -51.26 9.65
CA THR A 140 2.85 -52.67 9.32
C THR A 140 3.78 -53.20 8.24
N ILE A 141 4.10 -52.41 7.21
CA ILE A 141 5.05 -52.82 6.15
C ILE A 141 6.45 -53.05 6.74
N ILE A 142 6.92 -52.13 7.61
CA ILE A 142 8.24 -52.28 8.27
C ILE A 142 8.29 -53.56 9.11
N LEU A 143 7.21 -53.87 9.85
CA LEU A 143 7.16 -55.08 10.67
C LEU A 143 7.20 -56.36 9.81
N ILE A 144 6.47 -56.39 8.69
CA ILE A 144 6.45 -57.53 7.78
C ILE A 144 7.85 -57.77 7.18
N VAL A 145 8.53 -56.70 6.73
CA VAL A 145 9.89 -56.80 6.18
C VAL A 145 10.87 -57.29 7.26
N ALA A 146 10.78 -56.78 8.49
CA ALA A 146 11.65 -57.22 9.57
C ALA A 146 11.48 -58.71 9.91
N ILE A 147 10.24 -59.22 9.93
CA ILE A 147 9.95 -60.65 10.16
C ILE A 147 10.50 -61.50 9.02
N HIS A 148 10.39 -61.05 7.77
CA HIS A 148 10.93 -61.80 6.63
C HIS A 148 12.46 -61.89 6.66
N VAL A 149 13.14 -60.80 7.04
CA VAL A 149 14.60 -60.76 7.16
C VAL A 149 15.08 -61.69 8.29
N THR A 150 14.42 -61.68 9.45
CA THR A 150 14.83 -62.55 10.57
C THR A 150 14.64 -64.03 10.26
N LEU A 151 13.56 -64.41 9.57
CA LEU A 151 13.37 -65.78 9.10
C LEU A 151 14.43 -66.21 8.08
N SER A 152 14.86 -65.29 7.20
CA SER A 152 15.91 -65.58 6.20
C SER A 152 17.33 -65.69 6.77
N LEU A 153 17.59 -65.06 7.93
CA LEU A 153 18.88 -65.12 8.62
C LEU A 153 19.00 -66.31 9.57
N ASN A 154 17.87 -66.93 9.93
CA ASN A 154 17.79 -68.02 10.90
C ASN A 154 17.46 -69.37 10.25
N SER A 155 17.60 -69.47 8.93
CA SER A 155 17.59 -70.69 8.11
C SER A 155 18.94 -70.87 7.44
#